data_AF-A0A958IXB4-F1
#
_entry.id   AF-A0A958IXB4-F1
#
_cell.length_a   1.000
_cell.length_b   1.000
_cell.length_c   1.000
_cell.angle_alpha   90.00
_cell.angle_beta   90.00
_cell.angle_gamma   90.00
#
_symmetry.space_group_name_H-M   'P 1'
#
loop_
_entity.id
_entity.type
_entity.pdbx_description
1 polymer ?
#
loop_
_entity_poly.entity_id
_entity_poly.type
_entity_poly.pdbx_seq_one_letter_code
_entity_poly.pdbx_strand_id
1 'polypeptide(L)'
;MEVQPGSGSLMTRDQFGSFDLHLEFRSPFMPAAKGQARGNSGVYLHGRYEIQVLDSYGLEGKENECGGIYKAARPLLNMCAPPGQWQTYDIAFTAPQFDAAGNKTANARLTVQHNGVTIHQDLELPEATPGGVDQTEAPTGPLLL
;
A
#
# COMPACT_ATOMS: atom_id res chain seq x y z
N MET A 1 8.50 -2.23 15.33
CA MET A 1 8.11 -0.83 15.56
C MET A 1 6.64 -0.79 15.87
N GLU A 2 6.19 0.10 16.76
CA GLU A 2 4.78 0.34 17.02
C GLU A 2 4.47 1.77 16.59
N VAL A 3 3.37 1.97 15.85
CA VAL A 3 2.95 3.31 15.43
C VAL A 3 2.48 4.08 16.66
N GLN A 4 3.02 5.29 16.87
CA GLN A 4 2.50 6.22 17.87
C GLN A 4 1.45 7.12 17.20
N PRO A 5 0.15 6.99 17.52
CA PRO A 5 -0.87 7.83 16.89
C PRO A 5 -0.58 9.32 17.12
N GLY A 6 -0.69 10.11 16.05
CA GLY A 6 -0.48 11.57 16.10
C GLY A 6 0.97 12.04 15.96
N SER A 7 1.96 11.14 15.79
CA SER A 7 3.35 11.53 15.55
C SER A 7 3.69 11.82 14.08
N GLY A 8 2.73 11.64 13.18
CA GLY A 8 2.93 11.72 11.72
C GLY A 8 3.46 10.43 11.10
N SER A 9 3.55 10.43 9.77
CA SER A 9 4.04 9.32 8.95
C SER A 9 5.56 9.13 9.06
N LEU A 10 6.01 7.92 8.74
CA LEU A 10 7.43 7.59 8.65
C LEU A 10 7.81 7.37 7.19
N MET A 11 8.99 7.85 6.81
CA MET A 11 9.47 7.81 5.44
C MET A 11 10.92 7.36 5.38
N THR A 12 11.26 6.55 4.38
CA THR A 12 12.66 6.19 4.13
C THR A 12 13.48 7.42 3.73
N ARG A 13 14.75 7.42 4.11
CA ARG A 13 15.69 8.46 3.64
C ARG A 13 16.09 8.23 2.18
N ASP A 14 16.18 6.96 1.79
CA ASP A 14 16.52 6.56 0.44
C ASP A 14 15.28 6.57 -0.46
N GLN A 15 15.54 6.72 -1.76
CA GLN A 15 14.55 6.61 -2.82
C GLN A 15 14.87 5.40 -3.69
N PHE A 16 13.83 4.78 -4.24
CA PHE A 16 13.91 3.54 -4.98
C PHE A 16 13.29 3.71 -6.36
N GLY A 17 13.76 2.97 -7.36
CA GLY A 17 13.09 2.80 -8.66
C GLY A 17 12.06 1.67 -8.58
N SER A 18 12.14 0.70 -9.50
CA SER A 18 11.45 -0.60 -9.32
C SER A 18 12.13 -1.42 -8.22
N PHE A 19 11.35 -2.20 -7.47
CA PHE A 19 11.86 -3.02 -6.36
C PHE A 19 10.90 -4.15 -6.00
N ASP A 20 11.45 -5.14 -5.28
CA ASP A 20 10.67 -6.10 -4.50
C ASP A 20 10.71 -5.70 -3.02
N LEU A 21 9.55 -5.72 -2.36
CA LEU A 21 9.39 -5.35 -0.96
C LEU A 21 8.69 -6.46 -0.20
N HIS A 22 9.34 -6.93 0.87
CA HIS A 22 8.71 -7.75 1.91
C HIS A 22 8.50 -6.89 3.16
N LEU A 23 7.30 -6.95 3.73
CA LEU A 23 7.00 -6.34 5.03
C LEU A 23 6.01 -7.18 5.82
N GLU A 24 6.13 -7.10 7.15
CA GLU A 24 5.18 -7.70 8.08
C GLU A 24 4.49 -6.62 8.90
N PHE A 25 3.19 -6.78 9.14
CA PHE A 25 2.40 -5.89 9.97
C PHE A 25 1.44 -6.67 10.86
N ARG A 26 0.97 -6.01 11.93
CA ARG A 26 0.06 -6.60 12.90
C ARG A 26 -0.95 -5.55 13.36
N SER A 27 -2.18 -5.65 12.85
CA SER A 27 -3.25 -4.72 13.22
C SER A 27 -3.64 -4.90 14.69
N PRO A 28 -3.88 -3.80 15.44
CA PRO A 28 -4.30 -3.86 16.83
C PRO A 28 -5.75 -4.35 16.97
N PHE A 29 -6.08 -4.96 18.10
CA PHE A 29 -7.47 -5.30 18.43
C PHE A 29 -8.22 -4.05 18.92
N MET A 30 -9.12 -3.53 18.07
CA MET A 30 -9.89 -2.31 18.34
C MET A 30 -11.41 -2.56 18.25
N PRO A 31 -12.01 -3.28 19.21
CA PRO A 31 -13.41 -3.75 19.10
C PRO A 31 -14.46 -2.63 19.06
N ALA A 32 -14.14 -1.44 19.56
CA ALA A 32 -15.03 -0.29 19.52
C ALA A 32 -14.91 0.53 18.21
N ALA A 33 -13.84 0.34 17.44
CA ALA A 33 -13.60 1.06 16.20
C ALA A 33 -14.29 0.37 15.01
N LYS A 34 -14.68 1.15 14.01
CA LYS A 34 -15.39 0.66 12.81
C LYS A 34 -14.85 1.35 11.56
N GLY A 35 -15.00 0.68 10.42
CA GLY A 35 -14.58 1.19 9.12
C GLY A 35 -13.12 1.64 9.14
N GLN A 36 -12.85 2.81 8.56
CA GLN A 36 -11.51 3.39 8.43
C GLN A 36 -10.84 3.77 9.76
N ALA A 37 -11.54 3.72 10.90
CA ALA A 37 -10.92 3.98 12.20
C ALA A 37 -10.34 2.71 12.86
N ARG A 38 -10.51 1.54 12.24
CA ARG A 38 -10.18 0.24 12.82
C ARG A 38 -8.79 -0.23 12.37
N GLY A 39 -7.74 0.26 13.03
CA GLY A 39 -6.35 -0.15 12.79
C GLY A 39 -5.79 0.31 11.44
N ASN A 40 -6.08 1.54 11.04
CA ASN A 40 -5.71 2.11 9.74
C ASN A 40 -4.25 2.58 9.70
N SER A 41 -3.57 2.23 8.61
CA SER A 41 -2.26 2.69 8.17
C SER A 41 -2.18 2.44 6.65
N GLY A 42 -1.02 2.65 6.03
CA GLY A 42 -0.85 2.37 4.61
C GLY A 42 0.61 2.09 4.29
N VAL A 43 0.84 1.40 3.17
CA VAL A 43 2.17 1.24 2.59
C VAL A 43 2.17 1.99 1.27
N TYR A 44 2.79 3.15 1.24
CA TYR A 44 2.88 3.98 0.05
C TYR A 44 4.18 3.67 -0.71
N LEU A 45 4.05 2.99 -1.85
CA LEU A 45 5.14 2.76 -2.79
C LEU A 45 5.47 4.08 -3.48
N HIS A 46 6.76 4.42 -3.58
CA HIS A 46 7.22 5.73 -4.05
C HIS A 46 6.63 6.92 -3.27
N GLY A 47 6.08 6.68 -2.06
CA GLY A 47 5.33 7.67 -1.30
C GLY A 47 4.02 8.10 -1.96
N ARG A 48 3.51 7.32 -2.94
CA ARG A 48 2.44 7.74 -3.85
C ARG A 48 1.35 6.70 -4.08
N TYR A 49 1.68 5.40 -4.07
CA TYR A 49 0.72 4.35 -4.35
C TYR A 49 0.45 3.54 -3.08
N GLU A 50 -0.68 3.79 -2.45
CA GLU A 50 -1.06 3.19 -1.18
C GLU A 50 -1.63 1.78 -1.35
N ILE A 51 -0.94 0.81 -0.76
CA ILE A 51 -1.55 -0.46 -0.38
C ILE A 51 -2.08 -0.29 1.05
N GLN A 52 -3.39 -0.37 1.18
CA GLN A 52 -4.10 -0.10 2.43
C GLN A 52 -3.78 -1.14 3.52
N VAL A 53 -3.60 -0.68 4.75
CA VAL A 53 -3.46 -1.52 5.96
C VAL A 53 -4.60 -1.19 6.90
N LEU A 54 -5.50 -2.16 7.13
CA LEU A 54 -6.67 -1.96 7.98
C LEU A 54 -7.03 -3.28 8.67
N ASP A 55 -7.65 -3.25 9.85
CA ASP A 55 -8.30 -4.46 10.38
C ASP A 55 -9.61 -4.71 9.61
N SER A 56 -9.46 -5.47 8.53
CA SER A 56 -10.53 -5.85 7.60
C SER A 56 -10.93 -7.32 7.73
N TYR A 57 -10.59 -7.97 8.84
CA TYR A 57 -10.97 -9.36 9.08
C TYR A 57 -12.50 -9.51 9.09
N GLY A 58 -13.01 -10.37 8.21
CA GLY A 58 -14.45 -10.60 8.02
C GLY A 58 -15.18 -9.50 7.23
N LEU A 59 -14.47 -8.58 6.58
CA LEU A 59 -15.04 -7.57 5.67
C LEU A 59 -14.99 -8.01 4.20
N GLU A 60 -15.54 -7.18 3.30
CA GLU A 60 -15.74 -7.52 1.88
C GLU A 60 -14.45 -7.51 1.05
N GLY A 61 -13.40 -6.79 1.46
CA GLY A 61 -12.21 -6.55 0.65
C GLY A 61 -12.42 -5.42 -0.36
N LYS A 62 -12.78 -4.22 0.11
CA LYS A 62 -12.94 -3.02 -0.74
C LYS A 62 -11.59 -2.36 -1.06
N GLU A 63 -11.63 -1.38 -1.97
CA GLU A 63 -10.47 -0.61 -2.42
C GLU A 63 -9.87 0.26 -1.31
N ASN A 64 -10.62 0.48 -0.22
CA ASN A 64 -10.16 1.15 0.99
C ASN A 64 -10.05 0.21 2.19
N GLU A 65 -10.06 -1.11 1.99
CA GLU A 65 -9.83 -2.10 3.03
C GLU A 65 -8.46 -2.77 2.85
N CYS A 66 -8.05 -3.59 3.81
CA CYS A 66 -6.71 -4.18 3.84
C CYS A 66 -6.36 -4.88 2.52
N GLY A 67 -5.25 -4.46 1.91
CA GLY A 67 -4.77 -4.99 0.64
C GLY A 67 -5.36 -4.30 -0.58
N GLY A 68 -6.36 -3.41 -0.42
CA GLY A 68 -6.84 -2.56 -1.50
C GLY A 68 -5.79 -1.54 -1.92
N ILE A 69 -5.79 -1.19 -3.21
CA ILE A 69 -5.07 -0.01 -3.68
C ILE A 69 -6.01 1.17 -3.49
N TYR A 70 -5.64 2.09 -2.60
CA TYR A 70 -6.58 3.06 -2.03
C TYR A 70 -7.32 3.87 -3.11
N LYS A 71 -8.65 3.68 -3.18
CA LYS A 71 -9.57 4.27 -4.17
C LYS A 71 -9.32 3.90 -5.64
N ALA A 72 -8.41 2.96 -5.92
CA ALA A 72 -8.06 2.54 -7.27
C ALA A 72 -8.52 1.11 -7.57
N ALA A 73 -8.25 0.15 -6.68
CA ALA A 73 -8.56 -1.25 -6.94
C ALA A 73 -8.84 -2.05 -5.66
N ARG A 74 -9.83 -2.95 -5.74
CA ARG A 74 -10.12 -3.93 -4.70
C ARG A 74 -9.15 -5.11 -4.81
N PRO A 75 -8.71 -5.71 -3.69
CA PRO A 75 -8.00 -6.97 -3.74
C PRO A 75 -8.89 -8.05 -4.39
N LEU A 76 -8.29 -8.98 -5.13
CA LEU A 76 -8.99 -10.14 -5.69
C LEU A 76 -9.64 -11.01 -4.61
N LEU A 77 -9.02 -11.05 -3.44
CA LEU A 77 -9.48 -11.79 -2.27
C LEU A 77 -9.09 -11.04 -0.99
N ASN A 78 -10.02 -10.90 -0.04
CA ASN A 78 -9.67 -10.41 1.29
C ASN A 78 -8.90 -11.49 2.06
N MET A 79 -7.59 -11.28 2.18
CA MET A 79 -6.67 -12.16 2.90
C MET A 79 -6.26 -11.63 4.28
N CYS A 80 -6.98 -10.63 4.79
CA CYS A 80 -6.73 -10.07 6.12
C CYS A 80 -7.03 -11.12 7.21
N ALA A 81 -6.05 -11.41 8.05
CA ALA A 81 -6.13 -12.26 9.24
C ALA A 81 -6.72 -11.49 10.44
N PRO A 82 -7.18 -12.20 11.49
CA PRO A 82 -7.68 -11.56 12.70
C PRO A 82 -6.67 -10.60 13.34
N PRO A 83 -7.14 -9.52 14.02
CA PRO A 83 -6.26 -8.59 14.70
C PRO A 83 -5.37 -9.29 15.74
N GLY A 84 -4.13 -8.80 15.87
CA GLY A 84 -3.10 -9.41 16.71
C GLY A 84 -2.30 -10.53 16.05
N GLN A 85 -2.66 -10.97 14.83
CA GLN A 85 -1.82 -11.86 14.03
C GLN A 85 -0.89 -11.08 13.10
N TRP A 86 0.34 -11.55 12.95
CA TRP A 86 1.27 -11.04 11.96
C TRP A 86 0.82 -11.46 10.56
N GLN A 87 0.95 -10.52 9.63
CA GLN A 87 0.56 -10.67 8.24
C GLN A 87 1.65 -10.11 7.34
N THR A 88 1.80 -10.66 6.14
CA THR A 88 2.85 -10.26 5.21
C THR A 88 2.26 -9.60 3.97
N TYR A 89 2.96 -8.57 3.48
CA TYR A 89 2.89 -8.21 2.07
C TYR A 89 4.22 -8.53 1.39
N ASP A 90 4.13 -9.23 0.27
CA ASP A 90 5.22 -9.43 -0.68
C ASP A 90 4.82 -8.73 -1.98
N ILE A 91 5.57 -7.69 -2.34
CA ILE A 91 5.19 -6.72 -3.37
C ILE A 91 6.30 -6.66 -4.41
N ALA A 92 5.95 -6.91 -5.67
CA ALA A 92 6.79 -6.59 -6.82
C ALA A 92 6.27 -5.30 -7.45
N PHE A 93 7.07 -4.22 -7.40
CA PHE A 93 6.70 -2.90 -7.89
C PHE A 93 7.57 -2.48 -9.08
N THR A 94 6.91 -2.08 -10.16
CA THR A 94 7.54 -1.45 -11.33
C THR A 94 7.23 0.03 -11.32
N ALA A 95 8.28 0.85 -11.25
CA ALA A 95 8.17 2.30 -11.27
C ALA A 95 7.58 2.83 -12.59
N PRO A 96 6.87 3.97 -12.57
CA PRO A 96 6.47 4.66 -13.78
C PRO A 96 7.71 5.11 -14.57
N GLN A 97 7.62 5.10 -15.89
CA GLN A 97 8.73 5.48 -16.78
C GLN A 97 8.48 6.85 -17.41
N PHE A 98 9.57 7.56 -17.68
CA PHE A 98 9.56 8.91 -18.25
C PHE A 98 10.60 9.03 -19.36
N ASP A 99 10.32 9.84 -20.38
CA ASP A 99 11.29 10.19 -21.42
C ASP A 99 12.27 11.28 -20.96
N ALA A 100 13.25 11.60 -21.80
CA ALA A 100 14.25 12.64 -21.51
C ALA A 100 13.66 14.06 -21.42
N ALA A 101 12.44 14.28 -21.93
CA ALA A 101 11.72 15.54 -21.82
C ALA A 101 10.84 15.60 -20.56
N GLY A 102 10.79 14.52 -19.77
CA GLY A 102 10.00 14.43 -18.55
C GLY A 102 8.54 14.01 -18.77
N ASN A 103 8.16 13.55 -19.97
CA ASN A 103 6.82 13.03 -20.21
C ASN A 103 6.73 11.57 -19.74
N LYS A 104 5.63 11.23 -19.07
CA LYS A 104 5.34 9.84 -18.66
C LYS A 104 5.14 8.96 -19.89
N THR A 105 5.88 7.85 -19.96
CA THR A 105 5.83 6.87 -21.05
C THR A 105 5.22 5.52 -20.63
N ALA A 106 5.24 5.21 -19.33
CA ALA A 106 4.59 4.02 -18.79
C ALA A 106 4.07 4.27 -17.36
N ASN A 107 2.93 3.67 -17.04
CA ASN A 107 2.35 3.67 -15.70
C ASN A 107 3.11 2.75 -14.74
N ALA A 108 2.98 3.03 -13.44
CA ALA A 108 3.47 2.11 -12.44
C ALA A 108 2.66 0.80 -12.48
N ARG A 109 3.28 -0.30 -12.09
CA ARG A 109 2.62 -1.61 -12.00
C ARG A 109 2.99 -2.32 -10.70
N LEU A 110 2.08 -3.13 -10.17
CA LEU A 110 2.38 -3.96 -9.01
C LEU A 110 1.75 -5.35 -9.06
N THR A 111 2.43 -6.28 -8.42
CA THR A 111 1.86 -7.56 -7.96
C THR A 111 1.99 -7.60 -6.45
N VAL A 112 0.92 -7.96 -5.76
CA VAL A 112 0.89 -8.03 -4.28
C VAL A 112 0.39 -9.38 -3.86
N GLN A 113 1.18 -10.05 -3.02
CA GLN A 113 0.73 -11.20 -2.26
C GLN A 113 0.48 -10.77 -0.81
N HIS A 114 -0.65 -11.18 -0.27
CA HIS A 114 -1.01 -10.98 1.13
C HIS A 114 -1.10 -12.36 1.80
N ASN A 115 -0.24 -12.61 2.79
CA ASN A 115 -0.13 -13.92 3.45
C ASN A 115 0.11 -15.07 2.45
N GLY A 116 0.99 -14.84 1.46
CA GLY A 116 1.34 -15.81 0.42
C GLY A 116 0.31 -16.03 -0.68
N VAL A 117 -0.78 -15.26 -0.70
CA VAL A 117 -1.82 -15.35 -1.74
C VAL A 117 -1.84 -14.07 -2.57
N THR A 118 -1.75 -14.19 -3.90
CA THR A 118 -1.86 -13.06 -4.81
C THR A 118 -3.22 -12.37 -4.70
N ILE A 119 -3.22 -11.09 -4.34
CA ILE A 119 -4.41 -10.25 -4.24
C ILE A 119 -4.44 -9.13 -5.30
N HIS A 120 -3.31 -8.84 -5.94
CA HIS A 120 -3.21 -8.01 -7.15
C HIS A 120 -2.18 -8.64 -8.08
N GLN A 121 -2.49 -8.74 -9.37
CA GLN A 121 -1.64 -9.40 -10.36
C GLN A 121 -1.35 -8.43 -11.51
N ASP A 122 -0.09 -8.01 -11.65
CA ASP A 122 0.37 -7.02 -12.65
C ASP A 122 -0.59 -5.84 -12.86
N LEU A 123 -1.09 -5.30 -11.74
CA LEU A 123 -2.07 -4.22 -11.76
C LEU A 123 -1.38 -2.92 -12.19
N GLU A 124 -1.92 -2.31 -13.25
CA GLU A 124 -1.51 -0.99 -13.71
C GLU A 124 -2.11 0.13 -12.85
N LEU A 125 -1.29 1.12 -12.52
CA LEU A 125 -1.66 2.30 -11.73
C LEU A 125 -1.47 3.57 -12.58
N PRO A 126 -2.56 4.09 -13.17
CA PRO A 126 -2.49 5.25 -14.04
C PRO A 126 -2.04 6.54 -13.33
N GLU A 127 -2.35 6.66 -12.04
CA GLU A 127 -2.15 7.86 -11.24
C GLU A 127 -1.75 7.49 -9.80
N ALA A 128 -1.18 8.44 -9.07
CA ALA A 128 -0.91 8.31 -7.64
C ALA A 128 -2.22 8.19 -6.84
N THR A 129 -2.19 7.47 -5.72
CA THR A 129 -3.32 7.44 -4.79
C THR A 129 -3.34 8.70 -3.92
N PRO A 130 -4.51 9.10 -3.38
CA PRO A 130 -4.57 10.18 -2.40
C PRO A 130 -3.77 9.85 -1.13
N GLY A 131 -3.32 10.87 -0.40
CA GLY A 131 -2.66 10.69 0.91
C GLY A 131 -1.15 10.47 0.87
N GLY A 132 -0.55 10.37 -0.32
CA GLY A 132 0.90 10.31 -0.52
C GLY A 132 1.62 11.63 -0.23
N VAL A 133 2.97 11.59 -0.31
CA VAL A 133 3.87 12.74 -0.11
C VAL A 133 3.56 13.87 -1.10
N ASP A 134 3.33 13.50 -2.35
CA ASP A 134 2.85 14.38 -3.40
C ASP A 134 1.96 13.57 -4.38
N GLN A 135 1.36 14.26 -5.36
CA GLN A 135 0.57 13.64 -6.43
C GLN A 135 1.34 13.61 -7.77
N THR A 136 2.61 14.04 -7.78
CA THR A 136 3.42 14.15 -8.98
C THR A 136 4.29 12.91 -9.11
N GLU A 137 3.93 11.99 -10.00
CA GLU A 137 4.70 10.78 -10.25
C GLU A 137 6.14 11.09 -10.70
N ALA A 138 7.07 10.25 -10.27
CA ALA A 138 8.50 10.39 -10.57
C ALA A 138 9.14 9.01 -10.79
N PRO A 139 10.30 8.92 -11.49
CA PRO A 139 11.00 7.66 -11.71
C PRO A 139 11.45 6.97 -10.42
N THR A 140 11.63 7.74 -9.34
CA THR A 140 12.01 7.24 -8.02
C THR A 140 11.17 7.88 -6.92
N GLY A 141 11.03 7.16 -5.81
CA GLY A 141 10.40 7.69 -4.61
C GLY A 141 10.73 6.89 -3.34
N PRO A 142 10.41 7.46 -2.16
CA PRO A 142 10.63 6.78 -0.88
C PRO A 142 9.57 5.70 -0.63
N LEU A 143 9.69 4.96 0.48
CA LEU A 143 8.55 4.28 1.10
C LEU A 143 7.99 5.19 2.20
N LEU A 144 6.67 5.27 2.30
CA LEU A 144 5.95 6.02 3.34
C LEU A 144 4.95 5.11 4.06
N LEU A 145 4.90 5.21 5.38
CA LEU A 145 4.01 4.46 6.30
C LEU A 145 3.20 5.41 7.20
#